data_AF-A0A392P6U3-F1
#
_entry.id   AF-A0A392P6U3-F1
#
_cell.length_a   1.000
_cell.length_b   1.000
_cell.length_c   1.000
_cell.angle_alpha   90.00
_cell.angle_beta   90.00
_cell.angle_gamma   90.00
#
_symmetry.space_group_name_H-M   'P 1'
#
loop_
_entity.id
_entity.type
_entity.pdbx_description
1 polymer ?
#
loop_
_entity_poly.entity_id
_entity_poly.type
_entity_poly.pdbx_seq_one_letter_code
_entity_poly.pdbx_strand_id
1 'polypeptide(L)'
;SQARRLAQGKVIKIHSSSPFPVQIDGEPFILQPGYMELTHRGQVFMMRRTSEDEPKGQAAAIMTEVLLEAECKGIINTSQRKVLLKDIAINLS
;
A
#
# COMPACT_ATOMS: atom_id res chain seq x y z
N SER A 1 -1.11 10.77 -4.49
CA SER A 1 -2.11 10.98 -3.43
C SER A 1 -1.54 10.43 -2.12
N GLN A 2 -1.77 11.09 -0.99
CA GLN A 2 -1.35 10.57 0.33
C GLN A 2 -2.52 9.76 0.90
N ALA A 3 -2.42 8.43 0.86
CA ALA A 3 -3.44 7.56 1.45
C ALA A 3 -3.11 7.33 2.93
N ARG A 4 -4.09 7.55 3.81
CA ARG A 4 -3.99 7.18 5.23
C ARG A 4 -4.49 5.74 5.39
N ARG A 5 -3.68 4.88 6.02
CA ARG A 5 -4.13 3.52 6.38
C ARG A 5 -5.25 3.64 7.42
N LEU A 6 -6.43 3.10 7.10
CA LEU A 6 -7.58 3.07 8.02
C LEU A 6 -7.64 1.77 8.83
N ALA A 7 -7.30 0.64 8.22
CA ALA A 7 -7.30 -0.69 8.85
C ALA A 7 -6.41 -1.68 8.08
N GLN A 8 -6.09 -2.81 8.69
CA GLN A 8 -5.48 -3.98 8.05
C GLN A 8 -6.09 -5.25 8.66
N GLY A 9 -6.49 -6.20 7.81
CA GLY A 9 -7.15 -7.42 8.24
C GLY A 9 -7.37 -8.39 7.07
N LYS A 10 -7.81 -9.61 7.37
CA LYS A 10 -8.09 -10.64 6.35
C LYS A 10 -9.36 -10.34 5.54
N VAL A 11 -10.32 -9.68 6.18
CA VAL A 11 -11.59 -9.24 5.61
C VAL A 11 -11.83 -7.80 6.03
N ILE A 12 -12.03 -6.91 5.07
CA ILE A 12 -12.40 -5.51 5.30
C ILE A 12 -13.79 -5.28 4.72
N LYS A 13 -14.73 -4.84 5.55
CA LYS A 13 -16.09 -4.47 5.12
C LYS A 13 -16.25 -2.95 5.19
N ILE A 14 -16.64 -2.35 4.07
CA ILE A 14 -16.94 -0.93 3.96
C ILE A 14 -18.46 -0.80 3.79
N HIS A 15 -19.12 -0.10 4.71
CA HIS A 15 -20.53 0.24 4.60
C HIS A 15 -20.69 1.62 3.97
N SER A 16 -21.60 1.75 3.01
CA SER A 16 -22.04 3.05 2.50
C SER A 16 -23.54 3.18 2.62
N SER A 17 -24.00 4.29 3.20
CA SER A 17 -25.44 4.59 3.34
C SER A 17 -26.00 5.38 2.14
N SER A 18 -25.15 5.80 1.21
CA SER A 18 -25.50 6.52 -0.02
C SER A 18 -24.69 6.00 -1.21
N PRO A 19 -25.07 6.31 -2.46
CA PRO A 19 -24.24 6.00 -3.62
C PRO A 19 -22.83 6.60 -3.46
N PHE A 20 -21.80 5.77 -3.60
CA PHE A 20 -20.41 6.16 -3.35
C PHE A 20 -19.50 5.81 -4.55
N PRO A 21 -18.81 6.80 -5.15
CA PRO A 21 -17.91 6.55 -6.26
C PRO A 21 -16.63 5.84 -5.79
N VAL A 22 -16.27 4.78 -6.50
CA VAL A 22 -15.06 3.99 -6.27
C VAL A 22 -14.36 3.69 -7.60
N GLN A 23 -13.09 3.33 -7.55
CA GLN A 23 -12.35 2.82 -8.70
C GLN A 23 -11.86 1.41 -8.40
N ILE A 24 -12.11 0.48 -9.31
CA ILE A 24 -11.65 -0.92 -9.24
C ILE A 24 -10.71 -1.13 -10.41
N ASP A 25 -9.43 -1.39 -10.14
CA ASP A 25 -8.39 -1.57 -11.17
C ASP A 25 -8.30 -0.42 -12.20
N GLY A 26 -8.71 0.79 -11.79
CA GLY A 26 -8.74 1.99 -12.64
C GLY A 26 -10.12 2.31 -13.23
N GLU A 27 -11.02 1.32 -13.29
CA GLU A 27 -12.36 1.47 -13.84
C GLU A 27 -13.32 2.13 -12.82
N PRO A 28 -14.09 3.16 -13.22
CA PRO A 28 -15.03 3.83 -12.34
C PRO A 28 -16.26 2.95 -12.07
N PHE A 29 -16.65 2.88 -10.79
CA PHE A 29 -17.85 2.15 -10.34
C PHE A 29 -18.59 2.95 -9.27
N ILE A 30 -19.93 2.90 -9.27
CA ILE A 30 -20.75 3.51 -8.22
C ILE A 30 -21.27 2.41 -7.29
N LEU A 31 -20.73 2.36 -6.08
CA LEU A 31 -21.24 1.49 -5.02
C LEU A 31 -22.61 2.02 -4.58
N GLN A 32 -23.67 1.25 -4.83
CA GLN A 32 -25.00 1.54 -4.29
C GLN A 32 -25.02 1.37 -2.75
N PRO A 33 -25.99 1.98 -2.04
CA PRO A 33 -26.11 1.80 -0.60
C PRO A 33 -26.05 0.32 -0.19
N GLY A 34 -25.14 -0.04 0.71
CA GLY A 34 -24.84 -1.42 1.03
C GLY A 34 -23.44 -1.64 1.60
N TYR A 35 -22.87 -2.82 1.31
CA TYR A 35 -21.55 -3.22 1.80
C TYR A 35 -20.64 -3.64 0.63
N MET A 36 -19.39 -3.19 0.69
CA MET A 36 -18.29 -3.74 -0.11
C MET A 36 -17.40 -4.57 0.79
N GLU A 37 -17.19 -5.84 0.44
CA GLU A 37 -16.30 -6.75 1.15
C GLU A 37 -15.02 -6.96 0.36
N LEU A 38 -13.88 -6.66 0.98
CA LEU A 38 -12.54 -6.85 0.44
C LEU A 38 -11.91 -8.06 1.13
N THR A 39 -11.59 -9.09 0.35
CA THR A 39 -10.99 -10.34 0.81
C THR A 39 -9.79 -10.70 -0.06
N HIS A 40 -8.77 -11.29 0.56
CA HIS A 40 -7.64 -11.85 -0.18
C HIS A 40 -7.97 -13.28 -0.62
N ARG A 41 -8.15 -13.51 -1.92
CA ARG A 41 -8.52 -14.82 -2.49
C ARG A 41 -7.38 -15.83 -2.62
N GLY A 42 -6.20 -15.54 -2.05
CA GLY A 42 -5.03 -16.43 -2.19
C GLY A 42 -4.51 -16.54 -3.62
N GLN A 43 -4.95 -15.67 -4.53
CA GLN A 43 -4.47 -15.63 -5.90
C GLN A 43 -3.07 -15.03 -5.93
N VAL A 44 -2.11 -15.75 -6.51
CA VAL A 44 -0.75 -15.28 -6.70
C VAL A 44 -0.63 -14.63 -8.08
N PHE A 45 -0.18 -13.39 -8.12
CA PHE A 45 0.18 -12.73 -9.38
C PHE A 45 1.52 -13.31 -9.85
N MET A 46 1.52 -13.90 -11.05
CA MET A 46 2.75 -14.33 -11.71
C MET A 46 3.52 -13.10 -12.20
N MET A 47 4.36 -12.52 -11.34
CA MET A 47 5.33 -11.51 -11.76
C MET A 47 6.50 -12.19 -12.45
N ARG A 48 6.93 -11.64 -13.59
CA ARG A 48 8.17 -12.04 -14.25
C ARG A 48 9.30 -11.80 -13.24
N ARG A 49 10.06 -12.84 -12.90
CA ARG A 49 11.30 -12.66 -12.14
C ARG A 49 12.22 -11.81 -13.01
N THR A 50 12.44 -10.56 -12.64
CA THR A 50 13.67 -9.88 -13.01
C THR A 50 14.78 -10.76 -12.45
N SER A 51 15.69 -11.19 -13.33
CA SER A 51 16.81 -12.08 -13.03
C SER A 51 17.37 -11.86 -11.63
N GLU A 52 17.65 -12.97 -10.94
CA GLU A 52 18.47 -13.05 -9.73
C GLU A 52 19.60 -12.03 -9.80
N ASP A 53 19.54 -11.01 -8.92
CA ASP A 53 20.63 -10.14 -8.44
C ASP A 53 20.11 -8.74 -8.15
N GLU A 54 19.59 -8.55 -6.94
CA GLU A 54 20.06 -7.45 -6.09
C GLU A 54 19.45 -7.62 -4.68
N PRO A 55 20.20 -8.17 -3.69
CA PRO A 55 19.79 -8.11 -2.28
C PRO A 55 19.46 -6.68 -1.82
N LYS A 56 20.00 -5.67 -2.52
CA LYS A 56 19.66 -4.25 -2.36
C LYS A 56 18.20 -3.92 -2.67
N GLY A 57 17.60 -4.50 -3.73
CA GLY A 57 16.21 -4.26 -4.10
C GLY A 57 15.21 -4.82 -3.08
N GLN A 58 15.49 -6.01 -2.55
CA GLN A 58 14.68 -6.59 -1.47
C GLN A 58 14.81 -5.78 -0.17
N ALA A 59 16.03 -5.34 0.18
CA ALA A 59 16.26 -4.47 1.32
C ALA A 59 15.52 -3.12 1.18
N ALA A 60 15.54 -2.51 -0.01
CA ALA A 60 14.86 -1.25 -0.29
C ALA A 60 13.34 -1.38 -0.15
N ALA A 61 12.76 -2.50 -0.61
CA ALA A 61 11.34 -2.80 -0.47
C ALA A 61 10.94 -2.90 1.02
N ILE A 62 11.68 -3.69 1.80
CA ILE A 62 11.44 -3.85 3.24
C ILE A 62 11.56 -2.51 3.97
N MET A 63 12.61 -1.74 3.71
CA MET A 63 12.80 -0.42 4.34
C MET A 63 11.67 0.55 3.99
N THR A 64 11.18 0.52 2.75
CA THR A 64 10.03 1.34 2.33
C THR A 64 8.76 0.97 3.09
N GLU A 65 8.53 -0.32 3.34
CA GLU A 65 7.40 -0.81 4.12
C GLU A 65 7.50 -0.39 5.61
N VAL A 66 8.67 -0.53 6.23
CA VAL A 66 8.93 -0.10 7.62
C VAL A 66 8.71 1.40 7.77
N LEU A 67 9.19 2.22 6.84
CA LEU A 67 8.97 3.67 6.87
C LEU A 67 7.50 4.05 6.68
N LEU A 68 6.76 3.31 5.86
CA LEU A 68 5.32 3.49 5.71
C LEU A 68 4.59 3.19 7.02
N GLU A 69 4.95 2.10 7.70
CA GLU A 69 4.37 1.73 8.98
C GLU A 69 4.68 2.77 10.07
N ALA A 70 5.93 3.23 10.15
CA ALA A 70 6.36 4.24 11.11
C ALA A 70 5.62 5.58 10.93
N GLU A 71 5.41 6.02 9.69
CA GLU A 71 4.62 7.22 9.40
C GLU A 71 3.14 7.02 9.78
N CYS A 72 2.56 5.85 9.51
CA CYS A 72 1.18 5.54 9.91
C CYS A 72 1.00 5.54 11.44
N LYS A 73 2.03 5.12 12.20
CA LYS A 73 2.04 5.13 13.66
C LYS A 73 2.37 6.51 14.25
N GLY A 74 2.69 7.50 13.42
CA GLY A 74 3.11 8.84 13.86
C GLY A 74 4.50 8.89 14.51
N ILE A 75 5.31 7.83 14.37
CA ILE A 75 6.68 7.77 14.89
C ILE A 75 7.57 8.73 14.11
N ILE A 76 7.33 8.83 12.80
CA ILE A 76 7.95 9.82 11.92
C ILE A 76 6.87 10.59 11.17
N ASN A 77 7.19 11.80 10.75
CA ASN A 77 6.34 12.60 9.87
C ASN A 77 6.75 12.46 8.39
N THR A 78 5.97 13.08 7.50
CA THR A 78 6.19 13.00 6.05
C THR A 78 7.52 13.63 5.61
N SER A 79 8.02 14.67 6.28
CA SER A 79 9.32 15.26 5.93
C SER A 79 10.47 14.34 6.31
N GLN A 80 10.43 13.74 7.50
CA GLN A 80 11.39 12.74 7.96
C GLN A 80 11.41 11.51 7.04
N ARG A 81 10.22 10.99 6.66
CA ARG A 81 10.12 9.87 5.72
C ARG A 81 10.79 10.18 4.38
N LYS A 82 10.58 11.39 3.83
CA LYS A 82 11.20 11.80 2.56
C LYS A 82 12.72 11.84 2.63
N VAL A 83 13.28 12.30 3.75
CA VAL A 83 14.74 12.31 3.96
C VAL A 83 15.26 10.87 4.01
N LEU A 84 14.64 10.01 4.81
CA LEU A 84 15.05 8.61 4.95
C LEU A 84 14.97 7.84 3.63
N LEU A 85 13.93 8.06 2.82
CA LEU A 85 13.82 7.43 1.49
C LEU A 85 14.93 7.90 0.53
N LYS A 86 15.34 9.17 0.58
CA LYS A 86 16.48 9.66 -0.21
C LYS A 86 17.78 8.99 0.23
N ASP A 87 18.00 8.89 1.53
CA ASP A 87 19.20 8.25 2.07
C ASP A 87 19.26 6.76 1.69
N ILE A 88 18.13 6.05 1.78
CA ILE A 88 18.02 4.66 1.34
C ILE A 88 18.35 4.54 -0.15
N ALA A 89 17.82 5.42 -1.00
CA ALA A 89 18.10 5.40 -2.43
C ALA A 89 19.59 5.63 -2.75
N ILE A 90 20.29 6.45 -1.97
CA ILE A 90 21.74 6.68 -2.11
C ILE A 90 22.55 5.47 -1.64
N ASN A 91 22.13 4.80 -0.57
CA ASN A 91 22.89 3.69 0.01
C ASN A 91 22.59 2.33 -0.65
N LEU A 92 21.47 2.19 -1.34
CA LEU A 92 21.04 0.98 -2.02
C LEU A 92 21.12 1.07 -3.56
N SER A 93 21.66 2.16 -4.12
CA SER A 93 22.16 2.19 -5.50
C SER A 93 23.44 1.39 -5.67
#